data_AF-A0A2I1C4H3-F1
#
_entry.id   AF-A0A2I1C4H3-F1
#
_cell.length_a   1.000
_cell.length_b   1.000
_cell.length_c   1.000
_cell.angle_alpha   90.00
_cell.angle_beta   90.00
_cell.angle_gamma   90.00
#
_symmetry.space_group_name_H-M   'P 1'
#
loop_
_entity.id
_entity.type
_entity.pdbx_description
1 polymer ?
#
loop_
_entity_poly.entity_id
_entity_poly.type
_entity_poly.pdbx_seq_one_letter_code
_entity_poly.pdbx_strand_id
1 'polypeptide(L)'
;MDQIHTRAIEALQPFIHLANSNSATSPRFIANLITNATSNPHTYVFAELLETPTIQALRSPNTPEEFQGYLTLLEIFAWGTWQDYQTTPNLPSLSAEQALKLRLLSLLTLSATLKPLTYKTLMDALSISAPAELESLVTKAIYSSLITARLSPPPTLPS
;
A
#
# COMPACT_ATOMS: atom_id res chain seq x y z
N MET A 1 -3.99 -12.48 -15.45
CA MET A 1 -3.83 -11.85 -14.11
C MET A 1 -4.70 -10.59 -14.02
N ASP A 2 -5.76 -10.49 -14.83
CA ASP A 2 -6.32 -9.20 -15.22
C ASP A 2 -7.50 -8.76 -14.35
N GLN A 3 -8.32 -9.69 -13.87
CA GLN A 3 -9.58 -9.34 -13.19
C GLN A 3 -9.40 -8.60 -11.86
N ILE A 4 -8.34 -8.90 -11.09
CA ILE A 4 -8.05 -8.21 -9.82
C ILE A 4 -7.49 -6.82 -10.09
N HIS A 5 -6.60 -6.71 -11.09
CA HIS A 5 -6.04 -5.44 -11.51
C HIS A 5 -7.14 -4.51 -12.06
N THR A 6 -8.03 -5.03 -12.91
CA THR A 6 -9.19 -4.28 -13.42
C THR A 6 -10.09 -3.80 -12.29
N ARG A 7 -10.43 -4.64 -11.32
CA ARG A 7 -11.26 -4.23 -10.16
C ARG A 7 -10.57 -3.20 -9.27
N ALA A 8 -9.26 -3.33 -9.08
CA ALA A 8 -8.50 -2.36 -8.31
C ALA A 8 -8.44 -0.98 -9.00
N ILE A 9 -8.32 -0.97 -10.33
CA ILE A 9 -8.41 0.26 -11.14
C ILE A 9 -9.84 0.82 -11.09
N GLU A 10 -10.87 0.00 -11.25
CA GLU A 10 -12.27 0.41 -11.14
C GLU A 10 -12.58 1.06 -9.79
N ALA A 11 -12.04 0.51 -8.70
CA ALA A 11 -12.16 1.10 -7.37
C ALA A 11 -11.39 2.43 -7.23
N LEU A 12 -10.37 2.64 -8.04
CA LEU A 12 -9.57 3.87 -8.07
C LEU A 12 -10.20 4.98 -8.93
N GLN A 13 -10.97 4.62 -9.97
CA GLN A 13 -11.66 5.55 -10.87
C GLN A 13 -12.36 6.72 -10.15
N PRO A 14 -13.21 6.52 -9.12
CA PRO A 14 -13.86 7.64 -8.44
C PRO A 14 -12.83 8.62 -7.82
N PHE A 15 -11.70 8.13 -7.32
CA PHE A 15 -10.64 8.99 -6.77
C PHE A 15 -9.91 9.76 -7.87
N ILE A 16 -9.67 9.16 -9.03
CA ILE A 16 -9.10 9.85 -10.20
C ILE A 16 -10.05 10.93 -10.71
N HIS A 17 -11.36 10.64 -10.80
CA HIS A 17 -12.36 11.64 -11.16
C HIS A 17 -12.38 12.82 -10.19
N LEU A 18 -12.27 12.55 -8.89
CA LEU A 18 -12.17 13.60 -7.87
C LEU A 18 -10.86 14.38 -8.00
N ALA A 19 -9.72 13.73 -8.27
CA ALA A 19 -8.44 14.40 -8.52
C ALA A 19 -8.49 15.33 -9.73
N ASN A 20 -9.21 14.95 -10.78
CA ASN A 20 -9.36 15.74 -12.01
C ASN A 20 -10.47 16.80 -11.93
N SER A 21 -11.24 16.81 -10.84
CA SER A 21 -12.29 17.81 -10.64
C SER A 21 -11.68 19.18 -10.27
N ASN A 22 -12.33 20.27 -10.68
CA ASN A 22 -11.90 21.63 -10.35
C ASN A 22 -11.85 21.93 -8.82
N SER A 23 -12.43 21.05 -8.00
CA SER A 23 -12.40 21.15 -6.53
C SER A 23 -11.06 20.68 -5.93
N ALA A 24 -10.23 19.97 -6.69
CA ALA A 24 -8.96 19.42 -6.20
C ALA A 24 -7.80 20.43 -6.26
N THR A 25 -8.07 21.71 -5.99
CA THR A 25 -7.09 22.80 -6.02
C THR A 25 -6.37 23.00 -4.68
N SER A 26 -6.92 22.46 -3.59
CA SER A 26 -6.36 22.65 -2.25
C SER A 26 -5.48 21.46 -1.82
N PRO A 27 -4.26 21.68 -1.29
CA PRO A 27 -3.39 20.62 -0.78
C PRO A 27 -4.06 19.69 0.25
N ARG A 28 -4.92 20.25 1.10
CA ARG A 28 -5.74 19.51 2.07
C ARG A 28 -6.71 18.53 1.42
N PHE A 29 -7.35 18.93 0.32
CA PHE A 29 -8.27 18.06 -0.42
C PHE A 29 -7.50 16.87 -1.00
N ILE A 30 -6.32 17.13 -1.56
CA ILE A 30 -5.46 16.10 -2.15
C ILE A 30 -4.98 15.12 -1.07
N ALA A 31 -4.55 15.61 0.10
CA ALA A 31 -4.17 14.76 1.23
C ALA A 31 -5.33 13.87 1.73
N ASN A 32 -6.54 14.44 1.83
CA ASN A 32 -7.74 13.65 2.16
C ASN A 32 -8.05 12.60 1.07
N LEU A 33 -7.89 12.97 -0.21
CA LEU A 33 -8.08 12.04 -1.32
C LEU A 33 -7.10 10.87 -1.25
N ILE A 34 -5.82 11.14 -1.01
CA ILE A 34 -4.76 10.13 -0.81
C ILE A 34 -5.11 9.25 0.38
N THR A 35 -5.54 9.83 1.49
CA THR A 35 -5.92 9.08 2.70
C THR A 35 -7.10 8.14 2.44
N ASN A 36 -8.14 8.62 1.76
CA ASN A 36 -9.31 7.82 1.42
C ASN A 36 -8.97 6.71 0.42
N ALA A 37 -8.18 7.01 -0.61
CA ALA A 37 -7.72 6.01 -1.57
C ALA A 37 -6.87 4.93 -0.87
N THR A 38 -5.86 5.33 -0.11
CA THR A 38 -4.97 4.38 0.59
C THR A 38 -5.68 3.57 1.69
N SER A 39 -6.79 4.05 2.25
CA SER A 39 -7.60 3.29 3.23
C SER A 39 -8.62 2.34 2.58
N ASN A 40 -9.02 2.56 1.32
CA ASN A 40 -10.09 1.77 0.70
C ASN A 40 -9.68 0.31 0.42
N PRO A 41 -10.34 -0.72 0.97
CA PRO A 41 -9.89 -2.12 0.90
C PRO A 41 -9.89 -2.74 -0.50
N HIS A 42 -10.48 -2.09 -1.50
CA HIS A 42 -10.52 -2.57 -2.89
C HIS A 42 -9.47 -1.92 -3.79
N THR A 43 -8.72 -0.94 -3.28
CA THR A 43 -7.68 -0.23 -4.05
C THR A 43 -6.29 -0.74 -3.67
N TYR A 44 -5.58 -1.25 -4.67
CA TYR A 44 -4.22 -1.78 -4.52
C TYR A 44 -3.27 -1.26 -5.60
N VAL A 45 -3.79 -0.48 -6.55
CA VAL A 45 -3.02 0.17 -7.61
C VAL A 45 -3.12 1.66 -7.36
N PHE A 46 -1.99 2.34 -7.24
CA PHE A 46 -1.93 3.78 -6.97
C PHE A 46 -1.13 4.56 -8.01
N ALA A 47 -0.48 3.86 -8.95
CA ALA A 47 0.32 4.48 -10.00
C ALA A 47 -0.50 5.48 -10.84
N GLU A 48 -1.70 5.08 -11.29
CA GLU A 48 -2.57 5.98 -12.07
C GLU A 48 -2.98 7.23 -11.27
N LEU A 49 -3.27 7.08 -9.97
CA LEU A 49 -3.60 8.23 -9.12
C LEU A 49 -2.38 9.14 -8.94
N LEU A 50 -1.20 8.56 -8.72
CA LEU A 50 0.05 9.28 -8.57
C LEU A 50 0.41 10.07 -9.84
N GLU A 51 0.14 9.53 -11.02
CA GLU A 51 0.39 10.20 -12.31
C GLU A 51 -0.52 11.40 -12.58
N THR A 52 -1.59 11.59 -11.80
CA THR A 52 -2.47 12.75 -11.98
C THR A 52 -1.74 14.07 -11.69
N PRO A 53 -1.93 15.10 -12.54
CA PRO A 53 -1.22 16.38 -12.39
C PRO A 53 -1.56 17.08 -11.06
N THR A 54 -2.78 16.86 -10.56
CA THR A 54 -3.26 17.36 -9.27
C THR A 54 -2.42 16.82 -8.10
N ILE A 55 -2.16 15.52 -8.09
CA ILE A 55 -1.34 14.88 -7.04
C ILE A 55 0.11 15.35 -7.16
N GLN A 56 0.62 15.42 -8.39
CA GLN A 56 1.97 15.91 -8.69
C GLN A 56 2.19 17.38 -8.27
N ALA A 57 1.14 18.19 -8.25
CA ALA A 57 1.21 19.58 -7.78
C ALA A 57 1.67 19.71 -6.32
N LEU A 58 1.49 18.65 -5.50
CA LEU A 58 1.98 18.64 -4.11
C LEU A 58 3.51 18.71 -4.02
N ARG A 59 4.28 18.34 -5.07
CA ARG A 59 5.75 18.53 -5.09
C ARG A 59 6.18 19.99 -5.13
N SER A 60 5.25 20.91 -5.44
CA SER A 60 5.60 22.33 -5.57
C SER A 60 6.21 22.82 -4.25
N PRO A 61 7.33 23.57 -4.30
CA PRO A 61 7.96 24.12 -3.10
C PRO A 61 7.07 25.11 -2.34
N ASN A 62 5.97 25.58 -2.94
CA ASN A 62 4.98 26.43 -2.29
C ASN A 62 3.99 25.64 -1.41
N THR A 63 4.02 24.31 -1.47
CA THR A 63 3.15 23.43 -0.69
C THR A 63 3.78 23.18 0.69
N PRO A 64 3.02 23.32 1.79
CA PRO A 64 3.50 22.97 3.13
C PRO A 64 4.07 21.54 3.18
N GLU A 65 5.18 21.35 3.90
CA GLU A 65 5.87 20.05 4.02
C GLU A 65 4.94 18.94 4.51
N GLU A 66 3.96 19.26 5.36
CA GLU A 66 2.95 18.32 5.83
C GLU A 66 2.18 17.63 4.68
N PHE A 67 1.91 18.34 3.58
CA PHE A 67 1.22 17.78 2.42
C PHE A 67 2.19 17.10 1.44
N GLN A 68 3.45 17.54 1.39
CA GLN A 68 4.48 16.86 0.60
C GLN A 68 4.68 15.42 1.08
N GLY A 69 4.62 15.19 2.40
CA GLY A 69 4.69 13.85 2.99
C GLY A 69 3.58 12.91 2.52
N TYR A 70 2.38 13.41 2.19
CA TYR A 70 1.30 12.58 1.63
C TYR A 70 1.60 12.11 0.22
N LEU A 71 2.28 12.93 -0.58
CA LEU A 71 2.70 12.52 -1.92
C LEU A 71 3.75 11.41 -1.82
N THR A 72 4.79 11.59 -1.00
CA THR A 72 5.81 10.56 -0.78
C THR A 72 5.20 9.28 -0.21
N LEU A 73 4.19 9.40 0.66
CA LEU A 73 3.43 8.25 1.12
C LEU A 73 2.76 7.52 -0.07
N LEU A 74 2.10 8.25 -0.97
CA LEU A 74 1.46 7.64 -2.14
C LEU A 74 2.48 6.95 -3.06
N GLU A 75 3.69 7.51 -3.21
CA GLU A 75 4.80 6.89 -3.96
C GLU A 75 5.21 5.55 -3.34
N ILE A 76 5.31 5.48 -2.01
CA ILE A 76 5.59 4.24 -1.30
C ILE A 76 4.47 3.22 -1.48
N PHE A 77 3.21 3.65 -1.51
CA PHE A 77 2.08 2.76 -1.80
C PHE A 77 2.05 2.30 -3.26
N ALA A 78 2.55 3.11 -4.20
CA ALA A 78 2.59 2.75 -5.60
C ALA A 78 3.74 1.77 -5.91
N TRP A 79 4.93 2.02 -5.36
CA TRP A 79 6.17 1.36 -5.80
C TRP A 79 7.09 0.88 -4.66
N GLY A 80 6.83 1.29 -3.42
CA GLY A 80 7.68 1.00 -2.27
C GLY A 80 7.20 -0.17 -1.41
N THR A 81 7.80 -0.25 -0.23
CA THR A 81 7.57 -1.30 0.77
C THR A 81 7.37 -0.71 2.18
N TRP A 82 7.00 -1.57 3.12
CA TRP A 82 6.85 -1.24 4.53
C TRP A 82 8.16 -0.71 5.14
N GLN A 83 9.31 -1.22 4.68
CA GLN A 83 10.62 -0.73 5.13
C GLN A 83 10.89 0.69 4.61
N ASP A 84 10.48 1.01 3.38
CA ASP A 84 10.62 2.35 2.82
C ASP A 84 9.79 3.36 3.63
N TYR A 85 8.57 2.98 4.05
CA TYR A 85 7.77 3.80 4.97
C TYR A 85 8.46 4.03 6.32
N GLN A 86 9.08 3.00 6.90
CA GLN A 86 9.76 3.13 8.19
C GLN A 86 11.04 3.97 8.13
N THR A 87 11.73 3.98 6.99
CA THR A 87 13.01 4.67 6.82
C THR A 87 12.86 6.09 6.31
N THR A 88 11.72 6.42 5.70
CA THR A 88 11.45 7.76 5.16
C THR A 88 10.95 8.70 6.27
N PRO A 89 11.69 9.78 6.60
CA PRO A 89 11.25 10.76 7.59
C PRO A 89 10.11 11.64 7.04
N ASN A 90 9.40 12.33 7.94
CA ASN A 90 8.36 13.32 7.60
C ASN A 90 7.13 12.76 6.88
N LEU A 91 6.85 11.47 7.02
CA LEU A 91 5.61 10.87 6.53
C LEU A 91 4.46 11.01 7.54
N PRO A 92 3.21 11.17 7.06
CA PRO A 92 2.05 11.17 7.94
C PRO A 92 1.86 9.78 8.60
N SER A 93 1.27 9.80 9.80
CA SER A 93 0.95 8.58 10.54
C SER A 93 -0.12 7.77 9.79
N LEU A 94 0.14 6.48 9.58
CA LEU A 94 -0.81 5.58 8.92
C LEU A 94 -1.93 5.13 9.86
N SER A 95 -3.14 5.03 9.34
CA SER A 95 -4.24 4.30 9.97
C SER A 95 -3.95 2.79 9.98
N ALA A 96 -4.66 2.05 10.83
CA ALA A 96 -4.54 0.59 10.88
C ALA A 96 -4.84 -0.07 9.52
N GLU A 97 -5.77 0.50 8.75
CA GLU A 97 -6.16 0.02 7.42
C GLU A 97 -5.06 0.27 6.38
N GLN A 98 -4.49 1.48 6.39
CA GLN A 98 -3.38 1.85 5.50
C GLN A 98 -2.14 1.02 5.81
N ALA A 99 -1.79 0.85 7.09
CA ALA A 99 -0.64 0.06 7.50
C ALA A 99 -0.77 -1.41 7.07
N LEU A 100 -1.97 -1.99 7.26
CA LEU A 100 -2.26 -3.35 6.80
C LEU A 100 -2.10 -3.45 5.28
N LYS A 101 -2.63 -2.49 4.52
CA LYS A 101 -2.52 -2.48 3.05
C LYS A 101 -1.06 -2.37 2.60
N LEU A 102 -0.28 -1.48 3.19
CA LEU A 102 1.13 -1.35 2.81
C LEU A 102 1.92 -2.63 3.09
N ARG A 103 1.62 -3.32 4.20
CA ARG A 103 2.19 -4.64 4.48
C ARG A 103 1.73 -5.71 3.47
N LEU A 104 0.48 -5.69 3.02
CA LEU A 104 -0.01 -6.57 1.95
C LEU A 104 0.72 -6.33 0.62
N LEU A 105 0.88 -5.07 0.21
CA LEU A 105 1.61 -4.69 -1.00
C LEU A 105 3.09 -5.09 -0.90
N SER A 106 3.69 -4.90 0.27
CA SER A 106 5.07 -5.34 0.55
C SER A 106 5.19 -6.86 0.45
N LEU A 107 4.25 -7.61 1.03
CA LEU A 107 4.20 -9.06 0.91
C LEU A 107 4.11 -9.50 -0.56
N LEU A 108 3.28 -8.85 -1.37
CA LEU A 108 3.17 -9.10 -2.80
C LEU A 108 4.52 -8.91 -3.50
N THR A 109 5.16 -7.76 -3.29
CA THR A 109 6.46 -7.44 -3.88
C THR A 109 7.54 -8.45 -3.46
N LEU A 110 7.60 -8.79 -2.16
CA LEU A 110 8.52 -9.79 -1.62
C LEU A 110 8.23 -11.18 -2.21
N SER A 111 6.97 -11.56 -2.36
CA SER A 111 6.58 -12.85 -2.95
C SER A 111 6.97 -13.01 -4.42
N ALA A 112 7.01 -11.89 -5.15
CA ALA A 112 7.44 -11.86 -6.55
C ALA A 112 8.97 -11.87 -6.70
N THR A 113 9.69 -11.22 -5.78
CA THR A 113 11.15 -11.02 -5.87
C THR A 113 11.97 -12.10 -5.15
N LEU A 114 11.53 -12.58 -3.99
CA LEU A 114 12.30 -13.50 -3.15
C LEU A 114 11.90 -14.96 -3.38
N LYS A 115 12.90 -15.80 -3.65
CA LYS A 115 12.77 -17.27 -3.66
C LYS A 115 14.05 -17.89 -3.05
N PRO A 116 13.96 -18.66 -1.94
CA PRO A 116 12.76 -19.13 -1.25
C PRO A 116 12.14 -18.09 -0.29
N LEU A 117 10.81 -18.09 -0.21
CA LEU A 117 10.06 -17.25 0.74
C LEU A 117 10.05 -17.93 2.12
N THR A 118 10.78 -17.38 3.09
CA THR A 118 10.80 -17.91 4.47
C THR A 118 10.03 -17.02 5.43
N TYR A 119 9.48 -17.60 6.50
CA TYR A 119 8.79 -16.86 7.56
C TYR A 119 9.67 -15.76 8.14
N LYS A 120 10.94 -16.07 8.43
CA LYS A 120 11.90 -15.10 9.00
C LYS A 120 12.06 -13.88 8.11
N THR A 121 12.31 -14.06 6.82
CA THR A 121 12.49 -12.94 5.89
C THR A 121 11.24 -12.08 5.77
N LEU A 122 10.06 -12.71 5.74
CA LEU A 122 8.78 -11.99 5.71
C LEU A 122 8.51 -11.23 7.00
N MET A 123 8.77 -11.84 8.15
CA MET A 123 8.60 -11.23 9.46
C MET A 123 9.55 -10.03 9.63
N ASP A 124 10.82 -10.18 9.27
CA ASP A 124 11.81 -9.11 9.35
C ASP A 124 11.44 -7.95 8.39
N ALA A 125 11.05 -8.23 7.15
CA ALA A 125 10.70 -7.20 6.18
C ALA A 125 9.39 -6.45 6.49
N LEU A 126 8.40 -7.14 7.06
CA LEU A 126 7.10 -6.55 7.42
C LEU A 126 7.08 -6.01 8.87
N SER A 127 8.20 -6.13 9.60
CA SER A 127 8.29 -5.83 11.04
C SER A 127 7.20 -6.54 11.86
N ILE A 128 6.96 -7.83 11.56
CA ILE A 128 5.98 -8.66 12.26
C ILE A 128 6.72 -9.52 13.29
N SER A 129 6.32 -9.43 14.55
CA SER A 129 6.94 -10.20 15.63
C SER A 129 6.32 -11.60 15.81
N ALA A 130 5.02 -11.75 15.50
CA ALA A 130 4.28 -12.99 15.72
C ALA A 130 3.99 -13.72 14.40
N PRO A 131 4.30 -15.03 14.28
CA PRO A 131 3.96 -15.81 13.08
C PRO A 131 2.45 -15.81 12.77
N ALA A 132 1.60 -15.79 13.80
CA ALA A 132 0.15 -15.72 13.65
C ALA A 132 -0.33 -14.45 12.93
N GLU A 133 0.35 -13.31 13.14
CA GLU A 133 0.05 -12.07 12.41
C GLU A 133 0.40 -12.19 10.92
N LEU A 134 1.53 -12.84 10.61
CA LEU A 134 1.91 -13.11 9.23
C LEU A 134 0.90 -14.03 8.56
N GLU A 135 0.49 -15.12 9.23
CA GLU A 135 -0.55 -16.02 8.72
C GLU A 135 -1.88 -15.30 8.46
N SER A 136 -2.29 -14.42 9.39
CA SER A 136 -3.49 -13.58 9.21
C SER A 136 -3.37 -12.66 7.99
N LEU A 137 -2.20 -12.07 7.78
CA LEU A 137 -1.92 -11.17 6.66
C LEU A 137 -1.92 -11.92 5.32
N VAL A 138 -1.26 -13.08 5.25
CA VAL A 138 -1.27 -13.96 4.08
C VAL A 138 -2.69 -14.45 3.79
N THR A 139 -3.44 -14.82 4.82
CA THR A 139 -4.85 -15.22 4.70
C THR A 139 -5.69 -14.09 4.11
N LYS A 140 -5.55 -12.86 4.62
CA LYS A 140 -6.20 -11.67 4.03
C LYS A 140 -5.79 -11.44 2.58
N ALA A 141 -4.52 -11.61 2.25
CA ALA A 141 -4.04 -11.48 0.87
C ALA A 141 -4.70 -12.51 -0.07
N ILE A 142 -4.88 -13.75 0.40
CA ILE A 142 -5.59 -14.81 -0.34
C ILE A 142 -7.08 -14.47 -0.49
N TYR A 143 -7.76 -14.03 0.58
CA TYR A 143 -9.17 -13.65 0.53
C TYR A 143 -9.44 -12.42 -0.35
N SER A 144 -8.53 -11.45 -0.35
CA SER A 144 -8.55 -10.31 -1.27
C SER A 144 -8.14 -10.69 -2.70
N SER A 145 -7.89 -11.99 -2.95
CA SER A 145 -7.44 -12.53 -4.25
C SER A 145 -6.15 -11.88 -4.75
N LEU A 146 -5.32 -11.32 -3.87
CA LEU A 146 -4.09 -10.63 -4.24
C LEU A 146 -2.96 -11.63 -4.56
N ILE A 147 -2.87 -12.70 -3.78
CA ILE A 147 -1.91 -13.79 -3.99
C ILE A 147 -2.64 -15.11 -4.15
N THR A 148 -2.13 -15.94 -5.04
CA THR A 148 -2.44 -17.37 -5.06
C THR A 148 -1.28 -18.10 -4.38
N ALA A 149 -1.34 -18.21 -3.05
CA ALA A 149 -0.32 -18.90 -2.25
C ALA A 149 -0.95 -20.06 -1.48
N ARG A 150 -0.22 -21.17 -1.33
CA ARG A 150 -0.54 -22.22 -0.34
C ARG A 150 0.36 -22.05 0.87
N LEU A 151 -0.21 -21.72 2.03
CA LEU A 151 0.50 -21.81 3.30
C LEU A 151 0.82 -23.27 3.59
N SER A 152 2.11 -23.59 3.71
CA SER A 152 2.54 -24.82 4.35
C SER A 152 2.69 -24.53 5.84
N PRO A 153 2.05 -25.32 6.73
CA PRO A 153 2.23 -25.13 8.17
C PRO A 153 3.72 -25.25 8.53
N PRO A 154 4.19 -24.58 9.60
CA PRO A 154 5.56 -24.75 10.07
C PRO A 154 5.82 -26.24 10.31
N PRO A 155 7.04 -26.75 10.02
CA PRO A 155 7.37 -28.14 10.28
C PRO A 155 7.15 -28.41 11.77
N THR A 156 6.13 -29.21 12.08
CA THR A 156 5.90 -29.71 13.43
C THR A 156 7.12 -30.51 13.82
N LEU A 157 7.84 -30.06 14.86
CA LEU A 157 8.93 -30.81 15.46
C LEU A 157 8.40 -32.20 15.88
N PRO A 158 9.07 -33.29 15.47
CA PRO A 158 8.75 -34.60 16.02
C PRO A 158 9.13 -34.64 17.50
N SER A 159 8.21 -35.14 18.33
CA SER A 159 8.37 -35.39 19.77
C SER A 159 9.52 -36.32 20.10
#